data_AF-A0A6P0ISV5-F1
#
_entry.id   AF-A0A6P0ISV5-F1
#
_cell.length_a   1.000
_cell.length_b   1.000
_cell.length_c   1.000
_cell.angle_alpha   90.00
_cell.angle_beta   90.00
_cell.angle_gamma   90.00
#
_symmetry.space_group_name_H-M   'P 1'
#
loop_
_entity.id
_entity.type
_entity.pdbx_description
1 polymer ?
#
loop_
_entity_poly.entity_id
_entity_poly.type
_entity_poly.pdbx_seq_one_letter_code
_entity_poly.pdbx_strand_id
1 'polypeptide(L)'
;KAGNLNNALPQTSGDLIAVFDADFIPTRNFLKRTVGFFKDKEVALVQTPQSYYNPDPVAYNLGLENILTAEEELFYRHIQPIRDSANSIVCCGTSFVVRRSALLSIGGFFTDSIAEDYYTGVCLSALGYKLIYLDEKLSAGLAAENIASHVSQRLRWAQGTLQGLFLEANPLRIPGLTNLQRLVHLDGLLYWFTSWSRIYFLIVPIAYAFFGIIPFKATATEVLCFLVPFYLLQFSVFSWINCRSRSAFMSDIYSVVSCFPIGLTVLQTMLNPFSRGFKVTPKGISRESFNYNWQLASPLIIVFVATAISFGFNLTELLIPASSLPSQETAQLTQGISLAWIWSGYNLLVLSIALLILLDSPNPNTDEWFDLRKVVRINIGGQTYWGITKWISQVGAQIKLTEKLSISLKDNIKVSLKIMGENLRLQGKITHTDLTSESPTFQIGFNQQMSLPQTRCLIEMLFCGVGQWKRCDTPGEFSLLWLLLKSLLQPRFVFNRNPNLSTISSAEVPSSTLTKLNDGIAVVAPAPKAMATVADFQEDNSSQPLLTPISLVAQPRVKAPSVPQRVGEEVAIKVAIPMNPELNSQVEASAHWEAEGETVVIKVAIPNEIIQK
;
A
#
# COMPACT_ATOMS: atom_id res chain seq x y z
N LYS A 1 11.16 -9.70 3.73
CA LYS A 1 10.57 -9.29 5.03
C LYS A 1 10.50 -10.47 5.99
N ALA A 2 9.74 -11.53 5.69
CA ALA A 2 9.70 -12.78 6.49
C ALA A 2 11.06 -13.27 6.99
N GLY A 3 12.06 -13.39 6.09
CA GLY A 3 13.41 -13.81 6.46
C GLY A 3 14.09 -12.90 7.51
N ASN A 4 13.91 -11.58 7.43
CA ASN A 4 14.45 -10.65 8.43
C ASN A 4 13.75 -10.84 9.79
N LEU A 5 12.43 -11.03 9.79
CA LEU A 5 11.68 -11.29 11.01
C LEU A 5 12.11 -12.62 11.64
N ASN A 6 12.22 -13.69 10.84
CA ASN A 6 12.67 -15.00 11.31
C ASN A 6 14.10 -14.96 11.85
N ASN A 7 15.01 -14.21 11.22
CA ASN A 7 16.37 -14.04 11.72
C ASN A 7 16.43 -13.30 13.08
N ALA A 8 15.45 -12.44 13.37
CA ALA A 8 15.36 -11.74 14.64
C ALA A 8 14.71 -12.58 15.77
N LEU A 9 13.96 -13.64 15.43
CA LEU A 9 13.28 -14.49 16.44
C LEU A 9 14.27 -15.11 17.46
N PRO A 10 15.40 -15.72 17.06
CA PRO A 10 16.36 -16.31 18.01
C PRO A 10 17.07 -15.28 18.89
N GLN A 11 17.08 -14.00 18.49
CA GLN A 11 17.81 -12.92 19.16
C GLN A 11 16.95 -12.19 20.21
N THR A 12 15.71 -12.62 20.41
CA THR A 12 14.73 -11.95 21.26
C THR A 12 13.94 -12.98 22.09
N SER A 13 13.48 -12.60 23.29
CA SER A 13 12.85 -13.51 24.25
C SER A 13 11.41 -13.18 24.64
N GLY A 14 10.83 -12.09 24.11
CA GLY A 14 9.47 -11.67 24.49
C GLY A 14 8.37 -12.63 24.02
N ASP A 15 7.38 -12.93 24.87
CA ASP A 15 6.28 -13.86 24.60
C ASP A 15 5.37 -13.42 23.44
N LEU A 16 5.26 -12.11 23.25
CA LEU A 16 4.47 -11.47 22.21
C LEU A 16 5.39 -10.64 21.30
N ILE A 17 5.09 -10.65 20.02
CA ILE A 17 5.85 -9.93 18.99
C ILE A 17 4.90 -8.94 18.33
N ALA A 18 5.18 -7.65 18.43
CA ALA A 18 4.48 -6.62 17.68
C ALA A 18 5.24 -6.33 16.38
N VAL A 19 4.54 -6.28 15.25
CA VAL A 19 5.13 -6.08 13.93
C VAL A 19 4.57 -4.80 13.30
N PHE A 20 5.48 -3.91 12.92
CA PHE A 20 5.18 -2.70 12.17
C PHE A 20 6.12 -2.58 10.98
N ASP A 21 5.56 -2.20 9.83
CA ASP A 21 6.37 -1.72 8.71
C ASP A 21 7.07 -0.41 9.08
N ALA A 22 8.20 -0.12 8.43
CA ALA A 22 9.05 1.02 8.77
C ALA A 22 8.34 2.38 8.64
N ASP A 23 7.30 2.46 7.82
CA ASP A 23 6.49 3.66 7.63
C ASP A 23 5.22 3.70 8.51
N PHE A 24 4.96 2.67 9.32
CA PHE A 24 3.79 2.63 10.21
C PHE A 24 4.14 3.12 11.62
N ILE A 25 3.44 4.17 12.07
CA ILE A 25 3.65 4.79 13.38
C ILE A 25 2.49 4.38 14.31
N PRO A 26 2.76 3.63 15.39
CA PRO A 26 1.72 3.23 16.34
C PRO A 26 1.33 4.35 17.30
N THR A 27 0.07 4.34 17.74
CA THR A 27 -0.40 5.18 18.84
C THR A 27 0.20 4.72 20.16
N ARG A 28 0.37 5.65 21.13
CA ARG A 28 0.94 5.36 22.45
C ARG A 28 0.17 4.27 23.22
N ASN A 29 -1.10 4.03 22.88
CA ASN A 29 -1.93 3.01 23.52
C ASN A 29 -1.99 1.67 22.77
N PHE A 30 -1.29 1.48 21.64
CA PHE A 30 -1.37 0.25 20.81
C PHE A 30 -1.27 -1.04 21.64
N LEU A 31 -0.21 -1.20 22.45
CA LEU A 31 -0.01 -2.41 23.25
C LEU A 31 -1.08 -2.55 24.35
N LYS A 32 -1.47 -1.45 25.00
CA LYS A 32 -2.52 -1.47 26.03
C LYS A 32 -3.86 -1.98 25.50
N ARG A 33 -4.14 -1.75 24.22
CA ARG A 33 -5.38 -2.17 23.55
C ARG A 33 -5.31 -3.58 22.96
N THR A 34 -4.12 -4.13 22.71
CA THR A 34 -3.94 -5.40 21.99
C THR A 34 -3.49 -6.56 22.89
N VAL A 35 -2.60 -6.35 23.86
CA VAL A 35 -2.00 -7.47 24.63
C VAL A 35 -3.01 -8.22 25.51
N GLY A 36 -4.12 -7.58 25.88
CA GLY A 36 -5.14 -8.17 26.75
C GLY A 36 -5.85 -9.39 26.16
N PHE A 37 -5.94 -9.49 24.83
CA PHE A 37 -6.57 -10.62 24.13
C PHE A 37 -5.80 -11.93 24.32
N PHE A 38 -4.48 -11.88 24.51
CA PHE A 38 -3.63 -13.05 24.71
C PHE A 38 -3.76 -13.70 26.09
N LYS A 39 -4.68 -13.23 26.94
CA LYS A 39 -5.14 -13.98 28.11
C LYS A 39 -5.82 -15.29 27.71
N ASP A 40 -6.52 -15.30 26.56
CA ASP A 40 -6.96 -16.53 25.91
C ASP A 40 -5.73 -17.20 25.27
N LYS A 41 -5.44 -18.44 25.70
CA LYS A 41 -4.31 -19.22 25.21
C LYS A 41 -4.50 -19.67 23.76
N GLU A 42 -5.73 -19.72 23.28
CA GLU A 42 -6.06 -20.07 21.90
C GLU A 42 -5.82 -18.90 20.93
N VAL A 43 -5.70 -17.66 21.43
CA VAL A 43 -5.39 -16.51 20.57
C VAL A 43 -3.91 -16.52 20.20
N ALA A 44 -3.65 -16.63 18.90
CA ALA A 44 -2.31 -16.56 18.32
C ALA A 44 -1.98 -15.18 17.74
N LEU A 45 -2.96 -14.43 17.24
CA LEU A 45 -2.72 -13.16 16.56
C LEU A 45 -3.85 -12.16 16.82
N VAL A 46 -3.49 -10.89 16.96
CA VAL A 46 -4.42 -9.75 17.02
C VAL A 46 -4.03 -8.75 15.93
N GLN A 47 -4.87 -8.59 14.92
CA GLN A 47 -4.70 -7.63 13.83
C GLN A 47 -5.48 -6.34 14.12
N THR A 48 -4.88 -5.18 13.85
CA THR A 48 -5.57 -3.89 13.85
C THR A 48 -5.61 -3.30 12.43
N PRO A 49 -6.55 -2.38 12.11
CA PRO A 49 -6.60 -1.76 10.79
C PRO A 49 -5.27 -1.13 10.35
N GLN A 50 -4.91 -1.29 9.08
CA GLN A 50 -3.95 -0.38 8.46
C GLN A 50 -4.68 0.91 8.12
N SER A 51 -4.23 2.02 8.71
CA SER A 51 -4.71 3.35 8.33
C SER A 51 -3.57 4.15 7.73
N TYR A 52 -3.91 5.18 6.96
CA TYR A 52 -2.94 6.03 6.28
C TYR A 52 -3.21 7.48 6.64
N TYR A 53 -2.14 8.26 6.82
CA TYR A 53 -2.24 9.66 7.21
C TYR A 53 -2.09 10.62 6.03
N ASN A 54 -1.64 10.14 4.87
CA ASN A 54 -1.68 10.84 3.59
C ASN A 54 -2.79 10.27 2.69
N PRO A 55 -3.37 11.07 1.78
CA PRO A 55 -4.35 10.57 0.82
C PRO A 55 -3.72 9.60 -0.18
N ASP A 56 -4.52 8.64 -0.64
CA ASP A 56 -4.13 7.77 -1.74
C ASP A 56 -4.11 8.55 -3.08
N PRO A 57 -3.39 8.07 -4.11
CA PRO A 57 -3.15 8.85 -5.31
C PRO A 57 -4.42 9.06 -6.14
N VAL A 58 -5.43 8.21 -6.02
CA VAL A 58 -6.71 8.40 -6.70
C VAL A 58 -7.46 9.59 -6.10
N ALA A 59 -7.59 9.62 -4.77
CA ALA A 59 -8.20 10.75 -4.06
C ALA A 59 -7.43 12.06 -4.34
N TYR A 60 -6.10 11.99 -4.31
CA TYR A 60 -5.24 13.15 -4.57
C TYR A 60 -5.36 13.68 -6.02
N ASN A 61 -5.28 12.82 -7.03
CA ASN A 61 -5.33 13.24 -8.43
C ASN A 61 -6.71 13.80 -8.84
N LEU A 62 -7.79 13.33 -8.20
CA LEU A 62 -9.15 13.88 -8.39
C LEU A 62 -9.43 15.17 -7.59
N GLY A 63 -8.55 15.51 -6.65
CA GLY A 63 -8.73 16.63 -5.73
C GLY A 63 -9.78 16.43 -4.66
N LEU A 64 -9.88 15.20 -4.17
CA LEU A 64 -10.84 14.75 -3.18
C LEU A 64 -10.15 14.22 -1.92
N GLU A 65 -8.92 14.64 -1.61
CA GLU A 65 -8.10 14.13 -0.50
C GLU A 65 -8.75 14.20 0.88
N ASN A 66 -9.61 15.18 1.13
CA ASN A 66 -10.33 15.37 2.39
C ASN A 66 -11.78 14.87 2.35
N ILE A 67 -12.17 14.22 1.25
CA ILE A 67 -13.55 13.80 0.97
C ILE A 67 -13.62 12.29 0.81
N LEU A 68 -12.70 11.72 0.02
CA LEU A 68 -12.61 10.29 -0.20
C LEU A 68 -11.80 9.62 0.92
N THR A 69 -12.31 8.49 1.37
CA THR A 69 -11.60 7.55 2.21
C THR A 69 -10.62 6.71 1.38
N ALA A 70 -9.56 6.21 2.02
CA ALA A 70 -8.66 5.25 1.39
C ALA A 70 -9.40 3.96 0.98
N GLU A 71 -8.86 3.25 -0.02
CA GLU A 71 -9.46 2.03 -0.56
C GLU A 71 -9.61 0.91 0.46
N GLU A 72 -8.61 0.80 1.31
CA GLU A 72 -8.49 -0.22 2.32
C GLU A 72 -9.55 -0.08 3.42
N GLU A 73 -10.21 1.08 3.56
CA GLU A 73 -11.29 1.28 4.53
C GLU A 73 -12.45 0.31 4.31
N LEU A 74 -12.75 -0.05 3.06
CA LEU A 74 -13.76 -1.08 2.78
C LEU A 74 -13.34 -2.43 3.36
N PHE A 75 -12.07 -2.79 3.21
CA PHE A 75 -11.55 -4.05 3.73
C PHE A 75 -11.55 -4.08 5.26
N TYR A 76 -11.05 -3.03 5.91
CA TYR A 76 -10.91 -3.00 7.37
C TYR A 76 -12.22 -2.72 8.12
N ARG A 77 -13.12 -1.90 7.59
CA ARG A 77 -14.39 -1.59 8.28
C ARG A 77 -15.49 -2.62 8.05
N HIS A 78 -15.38 -3.40 6.97
CA HIS A 78 -16.46 -4.28 6.56
C HIS A 78 -16.01 -5.74 6.36
N ILE A 79 -14.99 -5.97 5.53
CA ILE A 79 -14.57 -7.34 5.18
C ILE A 79 -13.92 -8.02 6.38
N GLN A 80 -12.94 -7.41 7.05
CA GLN A 80 -12.25 -8.01 8.20
C GLN A 80 -13.19 -8.37 9.36
N PRO A 81 -14.14 -7.52 9.80
CA PRO A 81 -15.15 -7.92 10.79
C PRO A 81 -15.99 -9.13 10.37
N ILE A 82 -16.40 -9.23 9.09
CA ILE A 82 -17.09 -10.44 8.60
C ILE A 82 -16.19 -11.66 8.70
N ARG A 83 -14.93 -11.52 8.31
CA ARG A 83 -13.95 -12.61 8.38
C ARG A 83 -13.66 -13.04 9.82
N ASP A 84 -13.65 -12.09 10.75
CA ASP A 84 -13.49 -12.33 12.19
C ASP A 84 -14.63 -13.17 12.75
N SER A 85 -15.87 -12.91 12.34
CA SER A 85 -17.03 -13.74 12.72
C SER A 85 -16.90 -15.21 12.28
N ALA A 86 -16.09 -15.49 11.27
CA ALA A 86 -15.77 -16.82 10.77
C ALA A 86 -14.41 -17.36 11.27
N ASN A 87 -13.73 -16.68 12.20
CA ASN A 87 -12.36 -16.99 12.64
C ASN A 87 -11.37 -17.13 11.46
N SER A 88 -11.46 -16.25 10.47
CA SER A 88 -10.69 -16.32 9.20
C SER A 88 -10.13 -14.96 8.79
N ILE A 89 -9.74 -14.14 9.77
CA ILE A 89 -9.14 -12.83 9.50
C ILE A 89 -7.85 -12.95 8.67
N VAL A 90 -7.53 -11.89 7.95
CA VAL A 90 -6.24 -11.78 7.25
C VAL A 90 -5.24 -11.09 8.17
N CYS A 91 -4.06 -11.69 8.34
CA CYS A 91 -2.90 -10.96 8.83
C CYS A 91 -2.36 -10.08 7.69
N CYS A 92 -2.33 -8.78 7.91
CA CYS A 92 -2.02 -7.77 6.89
C CYS A 92 -0.57 -7.29 6.96
N GLY A 93 0.31 -8.02 7.65
CA GLY A 93 1.76 -7.80 7.60
C GLY A 93 2.28 -6.62 8.44
N THR A 94 1.42 -5.76 8.96
CA THR A 94 1.79 -4.68 9.88
C THR A 94 0.66 -4.45 10.88
N SER A 95 0.93 -3.73 11.95
CA SER A 95 -0.06 -3.32 12.93
C SER A 95 -0.76 -4.50 13.61
N PHE A 96 0.01 -5.56 13.89
CA PHE A 96 -0.47 -6.75 14.59
C PHE A 96 0.47 -7.18 15.71
N VAL A 97 -0.08 -7.95 16.63
CA VAL A 97 0.68 -8.67 17.67
C VAL A 97 0.48 -10.16 17.44
N VAL A 98 1.53 -10.96 17.57
CA VAL A 98 1.50 -12.42 17.45
C VAL A 98 2.13 -13.08 18.67
N ARG A 99 1.57 -14.21 19.11
CA ARG A 99 2.13 -15.05 20.16
C ARG A 99 3.32 -15.82 19.62
N ARG A 100 4.49 -15.63 20.22
CA ARG A 100 5.74 -16.29 19.80
C ARG A 100 5.59 -17.80 19.74
N SER A 101 5.04 -18.43 20.78
CA SER A 101 4.93 -19.90 20.83
C SER A 101 4.08 -20.45 19.69
N ALA A 102 2.97 -19.78 19.35
CA ALA A 102 2.13 -20.17 18.22
C ALA A 102 2.86 -19.97 16.89
N LEU A 103 3.57 -18.86 16.72
CA LEU A 103 4.38 -18.60 15.52
C LEU A 103 5.50 -19.66 15.34
N LEU A 104 6.18 -20.05 16.42
CA LEU A 104 7.22 -21.07 16.36
C LEU A 104 6.66 -22.46 16.03
N SER A 105 5.41 -22.76 16.42
CA SER A 105 4.77 -24.04 16.10
C SER A 105 4.54 -24.26 14.60
N ILE A 106 4.51 -23.18 13.80
CA ILE A 106 4.42 -23.23 12.33
C ILE A 106 5.78 -22.99 11.65
N GLY A 107 6.89 -22.98 12.39
CA GLY A 107 8.24 -22.77 11.86
C GLY A 107 8.63 -21.30 11.66
N GLY A 108 7.90 -20.34 12.24
CA GLY A 108 8.15 -18.90 12.10
C GLY A 108 7.18 -18.22 11.14
N PHE A 109 7.55 -17.04 10.66
CA PHE A 109 6.83 -16.36 9.56
C PHE A 109 7.01 -17.15 8.27
N PHE A 110 5.92 -17.32 7.52
CA PHE A 110 5.90 -18.08 6.26
C PHE A 110 6.84 -17.47 5.21
N THR A 111 7.55 -18.27 4.40
CA THR A 111 8.56 -17.75 3.47
C THR A 111 8.32 -18.06 1.99
N ASP A 112 7.37 -18.94 1.68
CA ASP A 112 7.26 -19.53 0.33
C ASP A 112 6.32 -18.74 -0.59
N SER A 113 5.74 -17.64 -0.08
CA SER A 113 4.91 -16.71 -0.85
C SER A 113 5.35 -15.27 -0.60
N ILE A 114 5.10 -14.40 -1.60
CA ILE A 114 5.28 -12.95 -1.48
C ILE A 114 4.25 -12.33 -0.51
N ALA A 115 3.13 -13.03 -0.25
CA ALA A 115 2.14 -12.66 0.77
C ALA A 115 2.41 -13.43 2.08
N GLU A 116 3.60 -13.26 2.67
CA GLU A 116 4.03 -14.04 3.83
C GLU A 116 3.07 -13.95 5.02
N ASP A 117 2.48 -12.79 5.18
CA ASP A 117 1.64 -12.39 6.29
C ASP A 117 0.31 -13.14 6.27
N TYR A 118 -0.38 -13.09 5.13
CA TYR A 118 -1.61 -13.83 4.91
C TYR A 118 -1.42 -15.32 5.16
N TYR A 119 -0.36 -15.93 4.61
CA TYR A 119 -0.10 -17.36 4.78
C TYR A 119 0.37 -17.74 6.18
N THR A 120 1.09 -16.85 6.88
CA THR A 120 1.36 -17.01 8.32
C THR A 120 0.03 -17.13 9.08
N GLY A 121 -0.94 -16.27 8.78
CA GLY A 121 -2.28 -16.33 9.37
C GLY A 121 -3.02 -17.63 9.04
N VAL A 122 -3.00 -18.07 7.77
CA VAL A 122 -3.61 -19.33 7.33
C VAL A 122 -3.04 -20.52 8.09
N CYS A 123 -1.71 -20.62 8.22
CA CYS A 123 -1.06 -21.70 8.93
C CYS A 123 -1.41 -21.71 10.43
N LEU A 124 -1.48 -20.54 11.08
CA LEU A 124 -1.93 -20.45 12.48
C LEU A 124 -3.38 -20.93 12.64
N SER A 125 -4.29 -20.49 11.77
CA SER A 125 -5.69 -20.93 11.78
C SER A 125 -5.83 -22.42 11.52
N ALA A 126 -5.00 -23.00 10.66
CA ALA A 126 -4.99 -24.43 10.35
C ALA A 126 -4.57 -25.31 11.55
N LEU A 127 -3.78 -24.76 12.49
CA LEU A 127 -3.49 -25.41 13.77
C LEU A 127 -4.60 -25.21 14.82
N GLY A 128 -5.71 -24.57 14.47
CA GLY A 128 -6.84 -24.34 15.37
C GLY A 128 -6.71 -23.11 16.26
N TYR A 129 -5.70 -22.26 16.07
CA TYR A 129 -5.59 -21.01 16.80
C TYR A 129 -6.65 -19.99 16.36
N LYS A 130 -7.05 -19.13 17.30
CA LYS A 130 -7.89 -17.95 17.04
C LYS A 130 -7.02 -16.78 16.59
N LEU A 131 -7.48 -16.11 15.55
CA LEU A 131 -6.92 -14.86 15.06
C LEU A 131 -8.02 -13.82 15.21
N ILE A 132 -7.71 -12.71 15.90
CA ILE A 132 -8.69 -11.70 16.30
C ILE A 132 -8.45 -10.42 15.53
N TYR A 133 -9.52 -9.82 15.02
CA TYR A 133 -9.50 -8.47 14.48
C TYR A 133 -10.01 -7.44 15.48
N LEU A 134 -9.13 -6.52 15.90
CA LEU A 134 -9.51 -5.35 16.70
C LEU A 134 -9.74 -4.17 15.76
N ASP A 135 -11.00 -3.82 15.54
CA ASP A 135 -11.43 -2.71 14.69
C ASP A 135 -11.20 -1.33 15.35
N GLU A 136 -9.93 -1.01 15.67
CA GLU A 136 -9.48 0.25 16.24
C GLU A 136 -8.21 0.72 15.51
N LYS A 137 -8.23 1.93 14.94
CA LYS A 137 -7.07 2.51 14.25
C LYS A 137 -5.98 2.89 15.24
N LEU A 138 -5.04 1.98 15.47
CA LEU A 138 -3.97 2.13 16.46
C LEU A 138 -2.60 2.41 15.85
N SER A 139 -2.54 2.63 14.54
CA SER A 139 -1.34 3.02 13.82
C SER A 139 -1.72 3.58 12.46
N ALA A 140 -0.92 4.50 11.93
CA ALA A 140 -1.05 4.96 10.56
C ALA A 140 0.30 4.94 9.84
N GLY A 141 0.27 4.63 8.55
CA GLY A 141 1.45 4.66 7.68
C GLY A 141 1.27 5.52 6.44
N LEU A 142 2.17 5.33 5.46
CA LEU A 142 2.13 6.04 4.19
C LEU A 142 1.41 5.24 3.11
N ALA A 143 0.36 5.83 2.54
CA ALA A 143 -0.26 5.36 1.30
C ALA A 143 0.71 5.54 0.12
N ALA A 144 0.45 4.83 -0.97
CA ALA A 144 1.25 4.96 -2.19
C ALA A 144 1.26 6.40 -2.70
N GLU A 145 2.44 6.88 -3.10
CA GLU A 145 2.57 8.29 -3.49
C GLU A 145 1.94 8.56 -4.86
N ASN A 146 2.11 7.64 -5.80
CA ASN A 146 1.68 7.78 -7.18
C ASN A 146 0.86 6.57 -7.63
N ILE A 147 0.09 6.75 -8.69
CA ILE A 147 -0.83 5.71 -9.16
C ILE A 147 -0.11 4.45 -9.65
N ALA A 148 1.08 4.58 -10.24
CA ALA A 148 1.89 3.43 -10.65
C ALA A 148 2.33 2.57 -9.45
N SER A 149 2.72 3.22 -8.35
CA SER A 149 3.11 2.57 -7.10
C SER A 149 1.91 1.92 -6.43
N HIS A 150 0.75 2.60 -6.44
CA HIS A 150 -0.51 2.06 -5.97
C HIS A 150 -0.86 0.77 -6.70
N VAL A 151 -0.94 0.80 -8.03
CA VAL A 151 -1.24 -0.39 -8.84
C VAL A 151 -0.19 -1.48 -8.60
N SER A 152 1.10 -1.15 -8.58
CA SER A 152 2.18 -2.11 -8.33
C SER A 152 2.04 -2.84 -6.98
N GLN A 153 1.57 -2.18 -5.93
CA GLN A 153 1.27 -2.84 -4.66
C GLN A 153 0.15 -3.87 -4.81
N ARG A 154 -0.93 -3.53 -5.54
CA ARG A 154 -2.05 -4.45 -5.77
C ARG A 154 -1.68 -5.63 -6.65
N LEU A 155 -0.82 -5.44 -7.65
CA LEU A 155 -0.30 -6.55 -8.47
C LEU A 155 0.45 -7.57 -7.59
N ARG A 156 1.22 -7.09 -6.60
CA ARG A 156 1.91 -7.97 -5.65
C ARG A 156 0.94 -8.70 -4.73
N TRP A 157 -0.08 -8.02 -4.23
CA TRP A 157 -1.11 -8.66 -3.41
C TRP A 157 -1.89 -9.72 -4.20
N ALA A 158 -2.26 -9.43 -5.44
CA ALA A 158 -2.92 -10.38 -6.33
C ALA A 158 -2.04 -11.61 -6.57
N GLN A 159 -0.78 -11.40 -6.99
CA GLN A 159 0.17 -12.48 -7.23
C GLN A 159 0.41 -13.31 -5.97
N GLY A 160 0.76 -12.67 -4.85
CA GLY A 160 1.08 -13.36 -3.60
C GLY A 160 -0.09 -14.14 -3.03
N THR A 161 -1.30 -13.56 -3.07
CA THR A 161 -2.52 -14.25 -2.63
C THR A 161 -2.80 -15.47 -3.50
N LEU A 162 -2.69 -15.35 -4.82
CA LEU A 162 -2.99 -16.44 -5.75
C LEU A 162 -1.89 -17.52 -5.81
N GLN A 163 -0.63 -17.17 -5.54
CA GLN A 163 0.49 -18.12 -5.49
C GLN A 163 0.22 -19.28 -4.54
N GLY A 164 -0.41 -19.04 -3.39
CA GLY A 164 -0.64 -20.12 -2.44
C GLY A 164 -1.75 -21.09 -2.82
N LEU A 165 -2.47 -20.89 -3.93
CA LEU A 165 -3.23 -22.00 -4.53
C LEU A 165 -2.32 -23.17 -4.94
N PHE A 166 -1.03 -22.90 -5.17
CA PHE A 166 -0.01 -23.85 -5.61
C PHE A 166 0.98 -24.25 -4.51
N LEU A 167 0.75 -23.81 -3.27
CA LEU A 167 1.59 -24.13 -2.11
C LEU A 167 0.88 -25.13 -1.18
N GLU A 168 1.64 -25.76 -0.28
CA GLU A 168 1.05 -26.62 0.77
C GLU A 168 0.12 -25.83 1.71
N ALA A 169 0.42 -24.54 1.92
CA ALA A 169 -0.40 -23.61 2.68
C ALA A 169 -1.68 -23.16 1.96
N ASN A 170 -2.10 -23.84 0.90
CA ASN A 170 -3.34 -23.54 0.18
C ASN A 170 -4.54 -23.59 1.14
N PRO A 171 -5.24 -22.47 1.40
CA PRO A 171 -6.33 -22.44 2.39
C PRO A 171 -7.51 -23.33 2.00
N LEU A 172 -7.63 -23.71 0.71
CA LEU A 172 -8.69 -24.61 0.25
C LEU A 172 -8.38 -26.09 0.49
N ARG A 173 -7.10 -26.45 0.74
CA ARG A 173 -6.65 -27.84 0.86
C ARG A 173 -5.92 -28.17 2.16
N ILE A 174 -5.27 -27.19 2.79
CA ILE A 174 -4.54 -27.39 4.05
C ILE A 174 -5.48 -28.00 5.11
N PRO A 175 -5.08 -29.05 5.85
CA PRO A 175 -5.92 -29.63 6.89
C PRO A 175 -6.16 -28.65 8.05
N GLY A 176 -7.19 -28.91 8.85
CA GLY A 176 -7.48 -28.14 10.08
C GLY A 176 -8.38 -26.91 9.91
N LEU A 177 -8.54 -26.37 8.69
CA LEU A 177 -9.53 -25.33 8.42
C LEU A 177 -10.95 -25.89 8.28
N THR A 178 -11.93 -25.21 8.87
CA THR A 178 -13.36 -25.48 8.74
C THR A 178 -13.88 -25.10 7.35
N ASN A 179 -15.01 -25.68 6.94
CA ASN A 179 -15.64 -25.35 5.65
C ASN A 179 -16.00 -23.86 5.52
N LEU A 180 -16.42 -23.23 6.63
CA LEU A 180 -16.72 -21.79 6.65
C LEU A 180 -15.44 -20.97 6.43
N GLN A 181 -14.34 -21.28 7.13
CA GLN A 181 -13.05 -20.62 6.90
C GLN A 181 -12.59 -20.80 5.44
N ARG A 182 -12.72 -22.02 4.88
CA ARG A 182 -12.38 -22.27 3.46
C ARG A 182 -13.21 -21.42 2.51
N LEU A 183 -14.52 -21.29 2.76
CA LEU A 183 -15.41 -20.45 1.96
C LEU A 183 -14.98 -18.97 2.02
N VAL A 184 -14.63 -18.49 3.20
CA VAL A 184 -14.18 -17.11 3.41
C VAL A 184 -12.81 -16.85 2.76
N HIS A 185 -11.90 -17.82 2.76
CA HIS A 185 -10.66 -17.74 1.99
C HIS A 185 -10.90 -17.83 0.47
N LEU A 186 -11.86 -18.65 0.03
CA LEU A 186 -12.27 -18.74 -1.37
C LEU A 186 -12.79 -17.40 -1.89
N ASP A 187 -13.63 -16.70 -1.11
CA ASP A 187 -14.10 -15.36 -1.44
C ASP A 187 -12.93 -14.38 -1.68
N GLY A 188 -11.95 -14.35 -0.76
CA GLY A 188 -10.76 -13.50 -0.90
C GLY A 188 -9.87 -13.87 -2.10
N LEU A 189 -9.86 -15.13 -2.53
CA LEU A 189 -9.16 -15.58 -3.73
C LEU A 189 -9.92 -15.18 -5.00
N LEU A 190 -11.24 -15.37 -5.02
CA LEU A 190 -12.12 -15.04 -6.15
C LEU A 190 -12.20 -13.53 -6.40
N TYR A 191 -12.04 -12.70 -5.36
CA TYR A 191 -11.96 -11.25 -5.49
C TYR A 191 -10.95 -10.79 -6.55
N TRP A 192 -9.77 -11.41 -6.63
CA TRP A 192 -8.77 -11.03 -7.63
C TRP A 192 -9.21 -11.30 -9.08
N PHE A 193 -10.11 -12.26 -9.30
CA PHE A 193 -10.66 -12.55 -10.62
C PHE A 193 -11.73 -11.55 -11.06
N THR A 194 -12.24 -10.69 -10.18
CA THR A 194 -13.24 -9.67 -10.57
C THR A 194 -12.67 -8.67 -11.58
N SER A 195 -11.35 -8.53 -11.69
CA SER A 195 -10.72 -7.73 -12.75
C SER A 195 -11.14 -8.18 -14.16
N TRP A 196 -11.30 -9.49 -14.36
CA TRP A 196 -11.78 -10.05 -15.64
C TRP A 196 -13.26 -9.74 -15.88
N SER A 197 -14.08 -9.75 -14.82
CA SER A 197 -15.48 -9.31 -14.93
C SER A 197 -15.59 -7.84 -15.36
N ARG A 198 -14.69 -6.98 -14.88
CA ARG A 198 -14.64 -5.57 -15.29
C ARG A 198 -14.23 -5.41 -16.74
N ILE A 199 -13.19 -6.11 -17.18
CA ILE A 199 -12.78 -6.12 -18.59
C ILE A 199 -13.95 -6.59 -19.47
N TYR A 200 -14.64 -7.66 -19.07
CA TYR A 200 -15.82 -8.15 -19.78
C TYR A 200 -16.91 -7.07 -19.90
N PHE A 201 -17.29 -6.42 -18.81
CA PHE A 201 -18.33 -5.37 -18.84
C PHE A 201 -17.93 -4.11 -19.63
N LEU A 202 -16.63 -3.83 -19.76
CA LEU A 202 -16.14 -2.77 -20.65
C LEU A 202 -16.24 -3.16 -22.13
N ILE A 203 -16.03 -4.44 -22.45
CA ILE A 203 -16.00 -4.95 -23.83
C ILE A 203 -17.41 -5.24 -24.38
N VAL A 204 -18.38 -5.62 -23.55
CA VAL A 204 -19.72 -6.02 -24.01
C VAL A 204 -20.40 -4.98 -24.92
N PRO A 205 -20.48 -3.67 -24.58
CA PRO A 205 -21.10 -2.68 -25.45
C PRO A 205 -20.33 -2.44 -26.76
N ILE A 206 -19.01 -2.66 -26.75
CA ILE A 206 -18.17 -2.63 -27.95
C ILE A 206 -18.53 -3.83 -28.83
N ALA A 207 -18.56 -5.03 -28.25
CA ALA A 207 -18.87 -6.26 -28.98
C ALA A 207 -20.26 -6.22 -29.61
N TYR A 208 -21.23 -5.64 -28.92
CA TYR A 208 -22.56 -5.39 -29.48
C TYR A 208 -22.51 -4.46 -30.70
N ALA A 209 -21.86 -3.30 -30.59
CA ALA A 209 -21.84 -2.30 -31.66
C ALA A 209 -21.05 -2.75 -32.91
N PHE A 210 -19.95 -3.49 -32.74
CA PHE A 210 -19.09 -3.88 -33.87
C PHE A 210 -19.43 -5.27 -34.44
N PHE A 211 -19.99 -6.18 -33.64
CA PHE A 211 -20.25 -7.56 -34.07
C PHE A 211 -21.71 -7.98 -33.96
N GLY A 212 -22.61 -7.10 -33.51
CA GLY A 212 -24.04 -7.42 -33.36
C GLY A 212 -24.34 -8.45 -32.26
N ILE A 213 -23.40 -8.70 -31.34
CA ILE A 213 -23.58 -9.68 -30.27
C ILE A 213 -24.54 -9.11 -29.22
N ILE A 214 -25.81 -9.53 -29.26
CA ILE A 214 -26.85 -9.07 -28.32
C ILE A 214 -26.56 -9.68 -26.93
N PRO A 215 -26.24 -8.87 -25.90
CA PRO A 215 -25.89 -9.40 -24.58
C PRO A 215 -27.09 -10.01 -23.84
N PHE A 216 -28.27 -9.40 -23.98
CA PHE A 216 -29.53 -9.97 -23.52
C PHE A 216 -30.70 -9.32 -24.25
N LYS A 217 -31.82 -10.07 -24.37
CA LYS A 217 -33.06 -9.60 -24.99
C LYS A 217 -34.04 -9.20 -23.88
N ALA A 218 -34.34 -7.91 -23.78
CA ALA A 218 -35.32 -7.37 -22.84
C ALA A 218 -35.98 -6.12 -23.43
N THR A 219 -37.23 -5.89 -23.07
CA THR A 219 -37.95 -4.65 -23.35
C THR A 219 -37.54 -3.55 -22.35
N ALA A 220 -37.73 -2.28 -22.71
CA ALA A 220 -37.44 -1.16 -21.81
C ALA A 220 -38.19 -1.25 -20.48
N THR A 221 -39.44 -1.73 -20.50
CA THR A 221 -40.26 -1.93 -19.30
C THR A 221 -39.68 -3.01 -18.40
N GLU A 222 -39.26 -4.15 -18.95
CA GLU A 222 -38.61 -5.22 -18.17
C GLU A 222 -37.31 -4.72 -17.54
N VAL A 223 -36.48 -4.00 -18.30
CA VAL A 223 -35.25 -3.38 -17.77
C VAL A 223 -35.58 -2.45 -16.60
N LEU A 224 -36.58 -1.57 -16.73
CA LEU A 224 -36.97 -0.68 -15.63
C LEU A 224 -37.51 -1.45 -14.42
N CYS A 225 -38.34 -2.48 -14.62
CA CYS A 225 -38.96 -3.24 -13.54
C CYS A 225 -37.98 -4.16 -12.80
N PHE A 226 -36.96 -4.70 -13.46
CA PHE A 226 -36.01 -5.63 -12.83
C PHE A 226 -34.69 -4.96 -12.45
N LEU A 227 -34.11 -4.15 -13.35
CA LEU A 227 -32.76 -3.60 -13.17
C LEU A 227 -32.74 -2.45 -12.17
N VAL A 228 -33.74 -1.57 -12.18
CA VAL A 228 -33.78 -0.41 -11.28
C VAL A 228 -33.97 -0.84 -9.82
N PRO A 229 -34.95 -1.69 -9.45
CA PRO A 229 -35.06 -2.16 -8.07
C PRO A 229 -33.83 -2.95 -7.61
N PHE A 230 -33.22 -3.74 -8.50
CA PHE A 230 -32.00 -4.47 -8.21
C PHE A 230 -30.84 -3.52 -7.84
N TYR A 231 -30.57 -2.50 -8.65
CA TYR A 231 -29.50 -1.54 -8.35
C TYR A 231 -29.82 -0.65 -7.15
N LEU A 232 -31.08 -0.23 -6.97
CA LEU A 232 -31.48 0.51 -5.78
C LEU A 232 -31.24 -0.30 -4.51
N LEU A 233 -31.60 -1.59 -4.51
CA LEU A 233 -31.32 -2.50 -3.40
C LEU A 233 -29.81 -2.65 -3.21
N GLN A 234 -29.05 -2.92 -4.28
CA GLN A 234 -27.59 -3.08 -4.19
C GLN A 234 -26.89 -1.84 -3.64
N PHE A 235 -27.19 -0.64 -4.13
CA PHE A 235 -26.57 0.60 -3.64
C PHE A 235 -26.97 0.89 -2.18
N SER A 236 -28.23 0.63 -1.83
CA SER A 236 -28.71 0.84 -0.45
C SER A 236 -28.04 -0.13 0.52
N VAL A 237 -28.00 -1.41 0.16
CA VAL A 237 -27.37 -2.47 0.96
C VAL A 237 -25.87 -2.25 1.06
N PHE A 238 -25.19 -1.95 -0.05
CA PHE A 238 -23.76 -1.67 -0.06
C PHE A 238 -23.41 -0.49 0.87
N SER A 239 -24.14 0.63 0.75
CA SER A 239 -23.93 1.83 1.58
C SER A 239 -24.22 1.56 3.07
N TRP A 240 -25.26 0.78 3.37
CA TRP A 240 -25.62 0.43 4.74
C TRP A 240 -24.59 -0.49 5.38
N ILE A 241 -24.24 -1.58 4.70
CA ILE A 241 -23.38 -2.64 5.21
C ILE A 241 -21.93 -2.17 5.36
N ASN A 242 -21.43 -1.34 4.44
CA ASN A 242 -20.07 -0.80 4.53
C ASN A 242 -19.96 0.46 5.41
N CYS A 243 -21.08 0.89 6.03
CA CYS A 243 -21.18 2.08 6.86
C CYS A 243 -20.64 3.35 6.19
N ARG A 244 -20.87 3.51 4.88
CA ARG A 244 -20.32 4.60 4.05
C ARG A 244 -18.79 4.71 4.11
N SER A 245 -18.08 3.61 4.33
CA SER A 245 -16.63 3.58 4.15
C SER A 245 -16.23 3.81 2.69
N ARG A 246 -17.11 3.48 1.74
CA ARG A 246 -16.87 3.62 0.30
C ARG A 246 -18.17 3.77 -0.48
N SER A 247 -18.11 4.50 -1.59
CA SER A 247 -19.19 4.52 -2.60
C SER A 247 -19.02 3.38 -3.61
N ALA A 248 -20.14 2.89 -4.14
CA ALA A 248 -20.16 1.88 -5.19
C ALA A 248 -19.56 2.41 -6.50
N PHE A 249 -19.88 3.66 -6.89
CA PHE A 249 -19.27 4.31 -8.06
C PHE A 249 -17.76 4.44 -7.90
N MET A 250 -17.29 4.84 -6.72
CA MET A 250 -15.86 4.94 -6.48
C MET A 250 -15.17 3.58 -6.56
N SER A 251 -15.79 2.54 -5.99
CA SER A 251 -15.28 1.17 -6.05
C SER A 251 -15.10 0.70 -7.50
N ASP A 252 -16.03 1.06 -8.39
CA ASP A 252 -15.92 0.75 -9.81
C ASP A 252 -14.77 1.49 -10.48
N ILE A 253 -14.61 2.79 -10.21
CA ILE A 253 -13.50 3.60 -10.76
C ILE A 253 -12.13 3.05 -10.34
N TYR A 254 -11.92 2.73 -9.05
CA TYR A 254 -10.66 2.11 -8.58
C TYR A 254 -10.41 0.77 -9.30
N SER A 255 -11.47 -0.01 -9.52
CA SER A 255 -11.39 -1.27 -10.24
C SER A 255 -10.99 -1.08 -11.71
N VAL A 256 -11.58 -0.11 -12.42
CA VAL A 256 -11.27 0.18 -13.83
C VAL A 256 -9.84 0.68 -14.01
N VAL A 257 -9.32 1.51 -13.10
CA VAL A 257 -7.93 2.01 -13.18
C VAL A 257 -6.89 0.87 -13.21
N SER A 258 -7.21 -0.26 -12.59
CA SER A 258 -6.26 -1.37 -12.41
C SER A 258 -6.69 -2.70 -13.06
N CYS A 259 -7.85 -2.76 -13.73
CA CYS A 259 -8.44 -4.03 -14.18
C CYS A 259 -7.56 -4.79 -15.19
N PHE A 260 -6.98 -4.11 -16.17
CA PHE A 260 -6.08 -4.72 -17.17
C PHE A 260 -4.79 -5.28 -16.57
N PRO A 261 -3.98 -4.49 -15.84
CA PRO A 261 -2.74 -5.02 -15.26
C PRO A 261 -2.99 -6.09 -14.20
N ILE A 262 -4.05 -5.98 -13.39
CA ILE A 262 -4.45 -7.04 -12.44
C ILE A 262 -4.89 -8.29 -13.20
N GLY A 263 -5.76 -8.16 -14.21
CA GLY A 263 -6.24 -9.30 -15.01
C GLY A 263 -5.10 -10.07 -15.67
N LEU A 264 -4.12 -9.36 -16.23
CA LEU A 264 -2.91 -9.96 -16.78
C LEU A 264 -2.08 -10.68 -15.70
N THR A 265 -1.93 -10.07 -14.52
CA THR A 265 -1.19 -10.66 -13.40
C THR A 265 -1.87 -11.91 -12.87
N VAL A 266 -3.20 -11.92 -12.79
CA VAL A 266 -4.01 -13.09 -12.40
C VAL A 266 -3.76 -14.22 -13.39
N LEU A 267 -3.87 -13.97 -14.70
CA LEU A 267 -3.61 -14.97 -15.73
C LEU A 267 -2.18 -15.51 -15.67
N GLN A 268 -1.20 -14.61 -15.58
CA GLN A 268 0.21 -14.99 -15.47
C GLN A 268 0.49 -15.84 -14.23
N THR A 269 -0.11 -15.49 -13.09
CA THR A 269 0.06 -16.23 -11.84
C THR A 269 -0.57 -17.62 -11.92
N MET A 270 -1.72 -17.75 -12.60
CA MET A 270 -2.36 -19.06 -12.81
C MET A 270 -1.56 -19.97 -13.74
N LEU A 271 -0.84 -19.40 -14.72
CA LEU A 271 -0.02 -20.17 -15.66
C LEU A 271 1.39 -20.46 -15.15
N ASN A 272 2.01 -19.50 -14.47
CA ASN A 272 3.38 -19.61 -13.97
C ASN A 272 3.56 -18.82 -12.65
N PRO A 273 3.13 -19.40 -11.52
CA PRO A 273 2.99 -18.69 -10.24
C PRO A 273 4.30 -18.11 -9.69
N PHE A 274 5.46 -18.72 -9.97
CA PHE A 274 6.75 -18.37 -9.36
C PHE A 274 7.73 -17.68 -10.31
N SER A 275 7.26 -17.17 -11.45
CA SER A 275 8.11 -16.68 -12.56
C SER A 275 8.74 -15.30 -12.35
N ARG A 276 8.19 -14.45 -11.49
CA ARG A 276 8.65 -13.06 -11.32
C ARG A 276 9.06 -12.76 -9.89
N GLY A 277 10.30 -12.27 -9.75
CA GLY A 277 10.81 -11.72 -8.50
C GLY A 277 10.22 -10.34 -8.17
N PHE A 278 10.43 -9.93 -6.93
CA PHE A 278 9.92 -8.68 -6.37
C PHE A 278 10.84 -7.49 -6.69
N LYS A 279 10.27 -6.35 -7.09
CA LYS A 279 10.98 -5.05 -7.16
C LYS A 279 10.41 -4.12 -6.09
N VAL A 280 11.27 -3.62 -5.20
CA VAL A 280 10.88 -2.66 -4.15
C VAL A 280 10.43 -1.36 -4.81
N THR A 281 9.25 -0.89 -4.44
CA THR A 281 8.75 0.42 -4.86
C THR A 281 9.38 1.49 -3.96
N PRO A 282 10.05 2.51 -4.50
CA PRO A 282 10.58 3.59 -3.67
C PRO A 282 9.44 4.37 -2.99
N LYS A 283 9.66 4.79 -1.74
CA LYS A 283 8.79 5.69 -0.95
C LYS A 283 9.59 6.97 -0.65
N GLY A 284 8.92 8.11 -0.51
CA GLY A 284 9.49 9.41 -0.12
C GLY A 284 9.93 10.31 -1.28
N ILE A 285 9.31 10.24 -2.47
CA ILE A 285 9.74 11.02 -3.64
C ILE A 285 8.83 12.24 -3.84
N SER A 286 9.39 13.44 -3.61
CA SER A 286 8.75 14.71 -3.95
C SER A 286 8.59 14.84 -5.47
N ARG A 287 7.45 15.36 -5.92
CA ARG A 287 7.18 15.60 -7.34
C ARG A 287 6.85 17.06 -7.60
N GLU A 288 7.64 17.67 -8.46
CA GLU A 288 7.50 19.07 -8.85
C GLU A 288 6.64 19.25 -10.11
N SER A 289 6.39 18.18 -10.87
CA SER A 289 5.69 18.22 -12.15
C SER A 289 4.64 17.12 -12.30
N PHE A 290 3.70 17.36 -13.24
CA PHE A 290 2.70 16.37 -13.62
C PHE A 290 3.37 15.20 -14.35
N ASN A 291 2.92 13.98 -14.07
CA ASN A 291 3.39 12.78 -14.76
C ASN A 291 2.20 11.94 -15.22
N TYR A 292 2.17 11.58 -16.51
CA TYR A 292 1.08 10.76 -17.06
C TYR A 292 1.54 9.30 -17.25
N ASN A 293 0.78 8.38 -16.65
CA ASN A 293 1.15 6.97 -16.64
C ASN A 293 0.69 6.25 -17.92
N TRP A 294 1.41 6.47 -19.03
CA TRP A 294 1.08 5.92 -20.35
C TRP A 294 0.93 4.40 -20.40
N GLN A 295 1.71 3.68 -19.59
CA GLN A 295 1.68 2.22 -19.55
C GLN A 295 0.39 1.66 -18.96
N LEU A 296 -0.20 2.37 -17.99
CA LEU A 296 -1.52 2.05 -17.43
C LEU A 296 -2.65 2.62 -18.29
N ALA A 297 -2.42 3.78 -18.92
CA ALA A 297 -3.43 4.48 -19.70
C ALA A 297 -3.70 3.84 -21.05
N SER A 298 -2.69 3.31 -21.74
CA SER A 298 -2.84 2.81 -23.11
C SER A 298 -3.98 1.79 -23.32
N PRO A 299 -4.16 0.73 -22.49
CA PRO A 299 -5.31 -0.16 -22.66
C PRO A 299 -6.65 0.55 -22.42
N LEU A 300 -6.71 1.46 -21.45
CA LEU A 300 -7.92 2.24 -21.15
C LEU A 300 -8.26 3.23 -22.27
N ILE A 301 -7.26 3.84 -22.91
CA ILE A 301 -7.45 4.74 -24.06
C ILE A 301 -8.03 3.96 -25.25
N ILE A 302 -7.51 2.76 -25.54
CA ILE A 302 -8.03 1.91 -26.62
C ILE A 302 -9.50 1.58 -26.38
N VAL A 303 -9.83 1.14 -25.17
CA VAL A 303 -11.22 0.84 -24.78
C VAL A 303 -12.09 2.10 -24.81
N PHE A 304 -11.57 3.24 -24.35
CA PHE A 304 -12.29 4.52 -24.38
C PHE A 304 -12.65 4.93 -25.81
N VAL A 305 -11.68 4.90 -26.74
CA VAL A 305 -11.91 5.25 -28.15
C VAL A 305 -12.91 4.27 -28.78
N ALA A 306 -12.76 2.97 -28.57
CA ALA A 306 -13.70 1.97 -29.08
C ALA A 306 -15.10 2.14 -28.50
N THR A 307 -15.22 2.47 -27.21
CA THR A 307 -16.50 2.77 -26.54
C THR A 307 -17.11 4.05 -27.06
N ALA A 308 -16.31 5.08 -27.38
CA ALA A 308 -16.79 6.34 -27.93
C ALA A 308 -17.37 6.15 -29.34
N ILE A 309 -16.70 5.35 -30.17
CA ILE A 309 -17.21 4.96 -31.48
C ILE A 309 -18.49 4.13 -31.34
N SER A 310 -18.50 3.14 -30.45
CA SER A 310 -19.70 2.35 -30.13
C SER A 310 -20.86 3.25 -29.69
N PHE A 311 -20.63 4.18 -28.77
CA PHE A 311 -21.64 5.14 -28.32
C PHE A 311 -22.19 5.98 -29.48
N GLY A 312 -21.32 6.45 -30.38
CA GLY A 312 -21.71 7.17 -31.59
C GLY A 312 -22.63 6.35 -32.49
N PHE A 313 -22.28 5.10 -32.80
CA PHE A 313 -23.11 4.20 -33.60
C PHE A 313 -24.48 3.96 -32.96
N ASN A 314 -24.51 3.62 -31.67
CA ASN A 314 -25.76 3.40 -30.94
C ASN A 314 -26.64 4.66 -30.91
N LEU A 315 -26.04 5.87 -30.82
CA LEU A 315 -26.78 7.13 -30.85
C LEU A 315 -27.34 7.43 -32.25
N THR A 316 -26.58 7.15 -33.31
CA THR A 316 -27.07 7.33 -34.68
C THR A 316 -28.25 6.43 -34.99
N GLU A 317 -28.22 5.17 -34.54
CA GLU A 317 -29.34 4.23 -34.71
C GLU A 317 -30.59 4.66 -33.95
N LEU A 318 -30.44 5.30 -32.78
CA LEU A 318 -31.56 5.87 -32.03
C LEU A 318 -32.23 7.04 -32.76
N LEU A 319 -31.46 7.81 -33.54
CA LEU A 319 -31.95 8.98 -34.27
C LEU A 319 -32.57 8.63 -35.64
N ILE A 320 -32.33 7.42 -36.15
CA ILE A 320 -32.93 6.93 -37.40
C ILE A 320 -34.40 6.57 -37.12
N PRO A 321 -35.39 7.21 -37.78
CA PRO A 321 -36.80 6.92 -37.55
C PRO A 321 -37.14 5.46 -37.84
N ALA A 322 -37.85 4.79 -36.94
CA ALA A 322 -38.27 3.39 -37.07
C ALA A 322 -39.00 3.07 -38.40
N SER A 323 -39.56 4.08 -39.05
CA SER A 323 -40.22 4.01 -40.37
C SER A 323 -39.26 3.83 -41.56
N SER A 324 -37.94 3.90 -41.34
CA SER A 324 -36.91 3.78 -42.39
C SER A 324 -36.12 2.47 -42.34
N LEU A 325 -36.40 1.60 -41.37
CA LEU A 325 -35.73 0.31 -41.20
C LEU A 325 -36.53 -0.81 -41.88
N PRO A 326 -35.94 -1.56 -42.83
CA PRO A 326 -36.63 -2.64 -43.51
C PRO A 326 -36.61 -3.91 -42.66
N SER A 327 -37.80 -4.42 -42.28
CA SER A 327 -38.13 -5.76 -41.71
C SER A 327 -38.33 -5.90 -40.18
N GLN A 328 -39.12 -6.92 -39.81
CA GLN A 328 -39.44 -7.33 -38.42
C GLN A 328 -38.20 -7.77 -37.60
N GLU A 329 -37.11 -8.21 -38.24
CA GLU A 329 -35.86 -8.56 -37.56
C GLU A 329 -35.15 -7.32 -36.99
N THR A 330 -35.22 -6.18 -37.67
CA THR A 330 -34.65 -4.90 -37.24
C THR A 330 -35.40 -4.30 -36.05
N ALA A 331 -36.69 -4.63 -35.91
CA ALA A 331 -37.52 -4.27 -34.74
C ALA A 331 -37.15 -5.06 -33.46
N GLN A 332 -36.60 -6.27 -33.59
CA GLN A 332 -36.07 -7.05 -32.46
C GLN A 332 -34.65 -6.59 -32.08
N LEU A 333 -33.82 -6.23 -33.07
CA LEU A 333 -32.49 -5.64 -32.82
C LEU A 333 -32.60 -4.32 -32.04
N THR A 334 -33.61 -3.49 -32.31
CA THR A 334 -33.89 -2.22 -31.61
C THR A 334 -34.26 -2.38 -30.14
N GLN A 335 -34.68 -3.55 -29.66
CA GLN A 335 -34.94 -3.77 -28.22
C GLN A 335 -33.63 -3.76 -27.40
N GLY A 336 -32.53 -4.28 -27.94
CA GLY A 336 -31.21 -4.24 -27.30
C GLY A 336 -30.54 -2.85 -27.34
N ILE A 337 -30.91 -2.01 -28.31
CA ILE A 337 -30.31 -0.69 -28.57
C ILE A 337 -30.55 0.28 -27.40
N SER A 338 -31.71 0.20 -26.74
CA SER A 338 -32.09 1.16 -25.69
C SER A 338 -31.17 1.16 -24.45
N LEU A 339 -30.45 0.07 -24.19
CA LEU A 339 -29.54 -0.03 -23.05
C LEU A 339 -28.06 0.14 -23.44
N ALA A 340 -27.69 -0.21 -24.68
CA ALA A 340 -26.31 -0.16 -25.14
C ALA A 340 -25.74 1.26 -25.07
N TRP A 341 -26.50 2.30 -25.43
CA TRP A 341 -26.04 3.68 -25.32
C TRP A 341 -25.91 4.14 -23.86
N ILE A 342 -26.81 3.72 -22.96
CA ILE A 342 -26.73 4.05 -21.51
C ILE A 342 -25.46 3.43 -20.93
N TRP A 343 -25.22 2.15 -21.25
CA TRP A 343 -24.04 1.43 -20.78
C TRP A 343 -22.77 2.03 -21.36
N SER A 344 -22.69 2.26 -22.67
CA SER A 344 -21.53 2.93 -23.29
C SER A 344 -21.31 4.33 -22.70
N GLY A 345 -22.37 5.09 -22.44
CA GLY A 345 -22.28 6.40 -21.77
C GLY A 345 -21.70 6.31 -20.35
N TYR A 346 -22.15 5.33 -19.56
CA TYR A 346 -21.59 5.05 -18.24
C TYR A 346 -20.12 4.64 -18.32
N ASN A 347 -19.77 3.72 -19.22
CA ASN A 347 -18.39 3.28 -19.45
C ASN A 347 -17.50 4.47 -19.84
N LEU A 348 -17.96 5.37 -20.72
CA LEU A 348 -17.23 6.58 -21.10
C LEU A 348 -16.98 7.52 -19.92
N LEU A 349 -17.97 7.68 -19.04
CA LEU A 349 -17.83 8.47 -17.82
C LEU A 349 -16.75 7.87 -16.90
N VAL A 350 -16.86 6.58 -16.59
CA VAL A 350 -15.91 5.88 -15.70
C VAL A 350 -14.50 5.87 -16.29
N LEU A 351 -14.36 5.58 -17.59
CA LEU A 351 -13.08 5.58 -18.30
C LEU A 351 -12.45 6.97 -18.33
N SER A 352 -13.25 8.03 -18.52
CA SER A 352 -12.75 9.41 -18.50
C SER A 352 -12.18 9.77 -17.14
N ILE A 353 -12.86 9.40 -16.05
CA ILE A 353 -12.37 9.62 -14.68
C ILE A 353 -11.12 8.79 -14.42
N ALA A 354 -11.11 7.52 -14.84
CA ALA A 354 -9.96 6.63 -14.71
C ALA A 354 -8.73 7.20 -15.45
N LEU A 355 -8.90 7.70 -16.68
CA LEU A 355 -7.83 8.33 -17.45
C LEU A 355 -7.34 9.62 -16.80
N LEU A 356 -8.22 10.39 -16.15
CA LEU A 356 -7.83 11.57 -15.37
C LEU A 356 -6.99 11.20 -14.13
N ILE A 357 -7.37 10.13 -13.42
CA ILE A 357 -6.62 9.62 -12.26
C ILE A 357 -5.19 9.22 -12.62
N LEU A 358 -4.97 8.74 -13.85
CA LEU A 358 -3.64 8.33 -14.33
C LEU A 358 -2.68 9.51 -14.57
N LEU A 359 -3.17 10.74 -14.48
CA LEU A 359 -2.37 11.96 -14.42
C LEU A 359 -2.03 12.29 -12.97
N ASP A 360 -0.81 11.95 -12.58
CA ASP A 360 -0.29 12.28 -11.26
C ASP A 360 -0.10 13.80 -11.12
N SER A 361 -0.74 14.38 -10.09
CA SER A 361 -0.60 15.79 -9.74
C SER A 361 0.70 16.06 -8.97
N PRO A 362 1.35 17.23 -9.13
CA PRO A 362 2.52 17.62 -8.35
C PRO A 362 2.21 17.63 -6.86
N ASN A 363 3.12 17.08 -6.06
CA ASN A 363 3.10 17.20 -4.61
C ASN A 363 4.50 17.62 -4.13
N PRO A 364 4.79 18.93 -4.07
CA PRO A 364 6.10 19.42 -3.67
C PRO A 364 6.35 19.31 -2.16
N ASN A 365 5.31 19.10 -1.35
CA ASN A 365 5.43 18.98 0.09
C ASN A 365 5.16 17.55 0.54
N THR A 366 6.21 16.82 0.92
CA THR A 366 6.09 15.44 1.40
C THR A 366 5.61 15.35 2.85
N ASP A 367 5.64 16.46 3.59
CA ASP A 367 5.23 16.50 4.97
C ASP A 367 3.73 16.74 5.12
N GLU A 368 3.11 15.89 5.94
CA GLU A 368 1.68 15.95 6.22
C GLU A 368 1.35 16.95 7.34
N TRP A 369 0.27 17.70 7.12
CA TRP A 369 -0.17 18.78 8.01
C TRP A 369 -1.45 18.38 8.73
N PHE A 370 -1.42 18.47 10.06
CA PHE A 370 -2.51 18.03 10.92
C PHE A 370 -3.26 19.20 11.57
N ASP A 371 -4.59 19.10 11.63
CA ASP A 371 -5.44 20.01 12.39
C ASP A 371 -5.57 19.53 13.86
N LEU A 372 -4.61 19.91 14.71
CA LEU A 372 -4.55 19.50 16.13
C LEU A 372 -5.01 20.56 17.14
N ARG A 373 -5.34 21.79 16.71
CA ARG A 373 -5.81 22.91 17.56
C ARG A 373 -5.09 23.05 18.91
N LYS A 374 -3.76 23.10 18.90
CA LYS A 374 -2.95 23.20 20.12
C LYS A 374 -2.76 24.65 20.55
N VAL A 375 -2.88 24.91 21.86
CA VAL A 375 -2.59 26.24 22.44
C VAL A 375 -1.08 26.48 22.43
N VAL A 376 -0.69 27.61 21.88
CA VAL A 376 0.70 27.99 21.70
C VAL A 376 0.98 29.39 22.22
N ARG A 377 2.20 29.55 22.70
CA ARG A 377 2.78 30.83 23.10
C ARG A 377 3.93 31.14 22.15
N ILE A 378 3.84 32.27 21.46
CA ILE A 378 4.85 32.71 20.49
C ILE A 378 5.61 33.88 21.10
N ASN A 379 6.93 33.83 21.07
CA ASN A 379 7.78 34.98 21.36
C ASN A 379 8.31 35.57 20.05
N ILE A 380 7.95 36.82 19.78
CA ILE A 380 8.36 37.59 18.62
C ILE A 380 9.02 38.89 19.10
N GLY A 381 10.32 39.06 18.83
CA GLY A 381 11.04 40.29 19.19
C GLY A 381 11.02 40.61 20.69
N GLY A 382 10.91 39.60 21.57
CA GLY A 382 10.84 39.77 23.02
C GLY A 382 9.42 39.91 23.57
N GLN A 383 8.41 40.15 22.73
CA GLN A 383 7.01 40.15 23.14
C GLN A 383 6.38 38.77 23.00
N THR A 384 5.47 38.46 23.92
CA THR A 384 4.78 37.17 23.98
C THR A 384 3.34 37.33 23.52
N TYR A 385 2.93 36.47 22.59
CA TYR A 385 1.57 36.40 22.06
C TYR A 385 0.98 35.01 22.25
N TRP A 386 -0.34 34.96 22.41
CA TRP A 386 -1.08 33.70 22.49
C TRP A 386 -1.78 33.38 21.17
N GLY A 387 -1.86 32.08 20.88
CA GLY A 387 -2.52 31.59 19.67
C GLY A 387 -2.88 30.12 19.74
N ILE A 388 -3.49 29.65 18.65
CA ILE A 388 -3.91 28.26 18.46
C ILE A 388 -3.38 27.79 17.11
N THR A 389 -2.77 26.61 17.05
CA THR A 389 -2.38 26.02 15.76
C THR A 389 -3.62 25.70 14.94
N LYS A 390 -3.67 26.16 13.68
CA LYS A 390 -4.67 25.73 12.70
C LYS A 390 -4.19 24.48 11.97
N TRP A 391 -2.92 24.44 11.61
CA TRP A 391 -2.25 23.29 11.02
C TRP A 391 -0.85 23.15 11.61
N ILE A 392 -0.36 21.93 11.75
CA ILE A 392 1.01 21.66 12.22
C ILE A 392 1.56 20.39 11.56
N SER A 393 2.84 20.43 11.18
CA SER A 393 3.57 19.32 10.56
C SER A 393 4.95 19.17 11.22
N GLN A 394 5.80 18.29 10.68
CA GLN A 394 7.18 18.16 11.13
C GLN A 394 8.05 19.36 10.73
N VAL A 395 7.65 20.11 9.70
CA VAL A 395 8.43 21.22 9.13
C VAL A 395 7.90 22.60 9.50
N GLY A 396 6.68 22.71 10.04
CA GLY A 396 6.14 24.01 10.43
C GLY A 396 4.78 23.97 11.10
N ALA A 397 4.27 25.15 11.42
CA ALA A 397 2.93 25.34 11.97
C ALA A 397 2.28 26.62 11.42
N GLN A 398 0.99 26.54 11.11
CA GLN A 398 0.13 27.71 10.92
C GLN A 398 -0.58 28.02 12.23
N ILE A 399 -0.46 29.26 12.72
CA ILE A 399 -0.97 29.69 14.01
C ILE A 399 -1.88 30.89 13.83
N LYS A 400 -3.08 30.80 14.40
CA LYS A 400 -4.01 31.91 14.53
C LYS A 400 -3.81 32.55 15.90
N LEU A 401 -3.48 33.84 15.95
CA LEU A 401 -3.38 34.56 17.22
C LEU A 401 -4.76 34.86 17.82
N THR A 402 -4.81 34.95 19.15
CA THR A 402 -5.99 35.40 19.90
C THR A 402 -5.98 36.90 20.21
N GLU A 403 -4.85 37.57 19.96
CA GLU A 403 -4.61 38.96 20.35
C GLU A 403 -4.26 39.81 19.12
N LYS A 404 -4.57 41.12 19.17
CA LYS A 404 -4.17 42.06 18.13
C LYS A 404 -2.67 42.26 18.15
N LEU A 405 -2.08 42.23 16.97
CA LEU A 405 -0.65 42.40 16.80
C LEU A 405 -0.26 43.87 17.05
N SER A 406 0.69 44.09 17.94
CA SER A 406 1.18 45.45 18.29
C SER A 406 2.47 45.83 17.55
N ILE A 407 2.98 44.95 16.69
CA ILE A 407 4.28 45.09 16.01
C ILE A 407 4.08 44.98 14.50
N SER A 408 4.78 45.82 13.73
CA SER A 408 4.88 45.67 12.27
C SER A 408 5.83 44.51 11.95
N LEU A 409 5.29 43.44 11.36
CA LEU A 409 6.08 42.25 11.00
C LEU A 409 6.64 42.39 9.59
N LYS A 410 7.92 42.07 9.45
CA LYS A 410 8.53 41.69 8.18
C LYS A 410 8.61 40.17 8.12
N ASP A 411 8.59 39.62 6.91
CA ASP A 411 8.86 38.20 6.72
C ASP A 411 10.27 37.83 7.22
N ASN A 412 10.48 36.56 7.57
CA ASN A 412 11.74 36.00 8.10
C ASN A 412 12.16 36.36 9.54
N ILE A 413 11.26 36.86 10.39
CA ILE A 413 11.55 37.07 11.82
C ILE A 413 11.70 35.72 12.53
N LYS A 414 12.79 35.56 13.31
CA LYS A 414 13.00 34.41 14.20
C LYS A 414 11.98 34.43 15.33
N VAL A 415 11.35 33.29 15.56
CA VAL A 415 10.32 33.12 16.57
C VAL A 415 10.60 31.90 17.44
N SER A 416 10.31 32.03 18.73
CA SER A 416 10.26 30.89 19.64
C SER A 416 8.81 30.52 19.90
N LEU A 417 8.47 29.27 19.62
CA LEU A 417 7.14 28.72 19.79
C LEU A 417 7.17 27.76 20.99
N LYS A 418 6.26 27.93 21.95
CA LYS A 418 6.02 26.96 23.02
C LYS A 418 4.61 26.38 22.89
N ILE A 419 4.51 25.08 22.65
CA ILE A 419 3.26 24.32 22.69
C ILE A 419 2.98 23.97 24.15
N MET A 420 1.87 24.47 24.69
CA MET A 420 1.65 24.46 26.14
C MET A 420 1.35 23.06 26.68
N GLY A 421 0.52 22.27 25.98
CA GLY A 421 0.09 20.94 26.45
C GLY A 421 1.20 19.89 26.50
N GLU A 422 2.22 20.01 25.63
CA GLU A 422 3.34 19.06 25.54
C GLU A 422 4.64 19.63 26.15
N ASN A 423 4.60 20.87 26.65
CA ASN A 423 5.79 21.65 27.07
C ASN A 423 6.90 21.72 26.00
N LEU A 424 6.55 21.56 24.73
CA LEU A 424 7.47 21.52 23.60
C LEU A 424 7.86 22.94 23.17
N ARG A 425 9.16 23.25 23.20
CA ARG A 425 9.71 24.51 22.70
C ARG A 425 10.37 24.29 21.35
N LEU A 426 9.94 25.03 20.34
CA LEU A 426 10.45 25.01 18.98
C LEU A 426 10.97 26.40 18.60
N GLN A 427 11.89 26.43 17.64
CA GLN A 427 12.38 27.67 17.04
C GLN A 427 12.11 27.62 15.54
N GLY A 428 11.71 28.76 14.97
CA GLY A 428 11.39 28.85 13.56
C GLY A 428 11.49 30.27 13.01
N LYS A 429 11.09 30.44 11.76
CA LYS A 429 10.97 31.74 11.10
C LYS A 429 9.55 31.92 10.58
N ILE A 430 9.02 33.13 10.67
CA ILE A 430 7.75 33.48 10.01
C ILE A 430 7.99 33.50 8.50
N THR A 431 7.30 32.63 7.76
CA THR A 431 7.41 32.52 6.30
C THR A 431 6.28 33.22 5.57
N HIS A 432 5.11 33.32 6.21
CA HIS A 432 3.94 33.99 5.64
C HIS A 432 3.08 34.59 6.74
N THR A 433 2.47 35.74 6.44
CA THR A 433 1.66 36.51 7.37
C THR A 433 0.36 36.93 6.69
N ASP A 434 -0.77 36.51 7.24
CA ASP A 434 -2.10 36.95 6.80
C ASP A 434 -2.74 37.82 7.90
N LEU A 435 -2.88 39.12 7.60
CA LEU A 435 -3.47 40.13 8.46
C LEU A 435 -4.90 40.52 8.04
N THR A 436 -5.48 39.84 7.05
CA THR A 436 -6.76 40.24 6.44
C THR A 436 -7.99 39.88 7.28
N SER A 437 -7.82 39.03 8.30
CA SER A 437 -8.90 38.62 9.21
C SER A 437 -8.80 39.31 10.57
N GLU A 438 -9.91 39.38 11.32
CA GLU A 438 -9.97 39.98 12.68
C GLU A 438 -8.93 39.42 13.68
N SER A 439 -8.34 38.28 13.34
CA SER A 439 -7.35 37.54 14.11
C SER A 439 -6.17 37.14 13.20
N PRO A 440 -4.97 37.73 13.37
CA PRO A 440 -3.86 37.52 12.45
C PRO A 440 -3.38 36.07 12.46
N THR A 441 -3.03 35.55 11.28
CA THR A 441 -2.54 34.18 11.09
C THR A 441 -1.10 34.19 10.59
N PHE A 442 -0.23 33.42 11.24
CA PHE A 442 1.17 33.26 10.86
C PHE A 442 1.47 31.84 10.42
N GLN A 443 2.34 31.72 9.43
CA GLN A 443 2.99 30.46 9.11
C GLN A 443 4.43 30.52 9.59
N ILE A 444 4.81 29.52 10.38
CA ILE A 444 6.15 29.36 10.93
C ILE A 444 6.78 28.12 10.31
N GLY A 445 7.91 28.29 9.63
CA GLY A 445 8.79 27.18 9.27
C GLY A 445 9.72 26.85 10.44
N PHE A 446 9.76 25.59 10.87
CA PHE A 446 10.66 25.13 11.92
C PHE A 446 12.10 25.09 11.42
N ASN A 447 13.05 25.36 12.32
CA ASN A 447 14.46 25.29 11.99
C ASN A 447 14.93 23.83 11.86
N GLN A 448 15.86 23.56 10.95
CA GLN A 448 16.39 22.20 10.69
C GLN A 448 17.18 21.61 11.88
N GLN A 449 17.60 22.43 12.86
CA GLN A 449 18.36 22.00 14.04
C GLN A 449 17.46 21.71 15.26
N MET A 450 16.50 20.79 15.14
CA MET A 450 15.76 20.28 16.30
C MET A 450 16.58 19.22 17.04
N SER A 451 16.60 19.27 18.36
CA SER A 451 17.21 18.21 19.18
C SER A 451 16.37 16.92 19.12
N LEU A 452 16.99 15.75 19.28
CA LEU A 452 16.29 14.46 19.26
C LEU A 452 15.09 14.38 20.22
N PRO A 453 15.15 14.89 21.48
CA PRO A 453 13.98 14.94 22.35
C PRO A 453 12.84 15.81 21.82
N GLN A 454 13.14 16.95 21.19
CA GLN A 454 12.13 17.81 20.57
C GLN A 454 11.47 17.10 19.39
N THR A 455 12.27 16.46 18.52
CA THR A 455 11.76 15.69 17.38
C THR A 455 10.87 14.54 17.83
N ARG A 456 11.27 13.77 18.85
CA ARG A 456 10.44 12.70 19.43
C ARG A 456 9.13 13.23 19.98
N CYS A 457 9.17 14.30 20.76
CA CYS A 457 7.97 14.92 21.31
C CYS A 457 7.02 15.44 20.20
N LEU A 458 7.58 16.00 19.12
CA LEU A 458 6.82 16.46 17.96
C LEU A 458 6.15 15.27 17.26
N ILE A 459 6.90 14.21 16.94
CA ILE A 459 6.37 12.99 16.32
C ILE A 459 5.27 12.37 17.19
N GLU A 460 5.50 12.23 18.49
CA GLU A 460 4.50 11.63 19.38
C GLU A 460 3.21 12.44 19.45
N MET A 461 3.31 13.78 19.42
CA MET A 461 2.16 14.66 19.37
C MET A 461 1.41 14.57 18.03
N LEU A 462 2.14 14.48 16.91
CA LEU A 462 1.56 14.46 15.56
C LEU A 462 0.90 13.12 15.23
N PHE A 463 1.54 12.00 15.59
CA PHE A 463 1.17 10.68 15.09
C PHE A 463 0.70 9.72 16.19
N CYS A 464 1.23 9.85 17.40
CA CYS A 464 1.06 8.81 18.43
C CYS A 464 -0.11 9.09 19.40
N GLY A 465 -0.88 10.16 19.18
CA GLY A 465 -2.02 10.55 20.02
C GLY A 465 -3.11 9.46 20.09
N VAL A 466 -3.72 9.30 21.26
CA VAL A 466 -4.87 8.39 21.42
C VAL A 466 -6.07 8.98 20.67
N GLY A 467 -6.66 8.20 19.77
CA GLY A 467 -7.76 8.66 18.93
C GLY A 467 -7.34 9.64 17.81
N GLN A 468 -6.03 9.74 17.52
CA GLN A 468 -5.50 10.54 16.42
C GLN A 468 -6.10 10.12 15.08
N TRP A 469 -6.22 8.81 14.87
CA TRP A 469 -6.71 8.23 13.63
C TRP A 469 -8.22 8.01 13.69
N LYS A 470 -8.98 8.95 13.10
CA LYS A 470 -10.44 8.90 13.08
C LYS A 470 -10.97 8.16 11.84
N ARG A 471 -12.22 7.71 11.94
CA ARG A 471 -12.97 7.26 10.77
C ARG A 471 -13.58 8.46 10.07
N CYS A 472 -13.53 8.43 8.75
CA CYS A 472 -14.22 9.36 7.89
C CYS A 472 -15.21 8.57 7.05
N ASP A 473 -16.33 9.17 6.70
CA ASP A 473 -17.32 8.57 5.81
C ASP A 473 -17.26 9.24 4.45
N THR A 474 -17.41 8.43 3.40
CA THR A 474 -17.53 8.93 2.03
C THR A 474 -18.92 9.58 1.86
N PRO A 475 -19.05 10.66 1.07
CA PRO A 475 -20.35 11.20 0.70
C PRO A 475 -21.26 10.14 0.05
N GLY A 476 -22.57 10.39 0.09
CA GLY A 476 -23.54 9.51 -0.59
C GLY A 476 -23.33 9.46 -2.11
N GLU A 477 -23.84 8.41 -2.75
CA GLU A 477 -23.59 8.10 -4.17
C GLU A 477 -23.85 9.28 -5.12
N PHE A 478 -24.98 9.98 -4.97
CA PHE A 478 -25.32 11.13 -5.82
C PHE A 478 -24.40 12.34 -5.60
N SER A 479 -24.06 12.64 -4.34
CA SER A 479 -23.13 13.71 -4.01
C SER A 479 -21.75 13.42 -4.58
N LEU A 480 -21.31 12.15 -4.52
CA LEU A 480 -20.04 11.76 -5.08
C LEU A 480 -20.06 11.81 -6.61
N LEU A 481 -21.11 11.33 -7.27
CA LEU A 481 -21.26 11.43 -8.71
C LEU A 481 -21.14 12.89 -9.19
N TRP A 482 -21.78 13.82 -8.47
CA TRP A 482 -21.65 15.25 -8.74
C TRP A 482 -20.21 15.76 -8.57
N LEU A 483 -19.52 15.35 -7.49
CA LEU A 483 -18.12 15.71 -7.27
C LEU A 483 -17.20 15.17 -8.37
N LEU A 484 -17.42 13.94 -8.83
CA LEU A 484 -16.66 13.32 -9.91
C LEU A 484 -16.88 14.05 -11.24
N LEU A 485 -18.13 14.41 -11.56
CA LEU A 485 -18.44 15.25 -12.72
C LEU A 485 -17.76 16.62 -12.62
N LYS A 486 -17.75 17.22 -11.43
CA LYS A 486 -17.02 18.47 -11.18
C LYS A 486 -15.52 18.29 -11.38
N SER A 487 -14.91 17.21 -10.89
CA SER A 487 -13.49 16.92 -11.11
C SER A 487 -13.14 16.73 -12.59
N LEU A 488 -14.05 16.15 -13.39
CA LEU A 488 -13.89 16.06 -14.84
C LEU A 488 -13.98 17.42 -15.54
N LEU A 489 -14.93 18.27 -15.15
CA LEU A 489 -15.15 19.59 -15.74
C LEU A 489 -14.11 20.62 -15.29
N GLN A 490 -13.57 20.44 -14.07
CA GLN A 490 -12.60 21.34 -13.45
C GLN A 490 -11.36 20.56 -12.97
N PRO A 491 -10.60 19.92 -13.88
CA PRO A 491 -9.50 19.09 -13.47
C PRO A 491 -8.35 19.94 -12.89
N ARG A 492 -7.65 19.38 -11.90
CA ARG A 492 -6.60 20.09 -11.14
C ARG A 492 -5.52 20.70 -12.02
N PHE A 493 -5.09 19.98 -13.06
CA PHE A 493 -4.05 20.43 -13.98
C PHE A 493 -4.40 21.69 -14.80
N VAL A 494 -5.71 22.00 -14.93
CA VAL A 494 -6.21 23.19 -15.61
C VAL A 494 -6.55 24.30 -14.62
N PHE A 495 -7.35 24.00 -13.60
CA PHE A 495 -8.00 25.03 -12.76
C PHE A 495 -7.32 25.27 -11.41
N ASN A 496 -6.55 24.30 -10.91
CA ASN A 496 -5.82 24.40 -9.64
C ASN A 496 -4.31 24.48 -9.87
N ARG A 497 -3.89 25.18 -10.94
CA ARG A 497 -2.50 25.61 -11.13
C ARG A 497 -2.01 26.58 -10.06
N ASN A 498 -2.88 27.04 -9.15
CA ASN A 498 -2.63 28.20 -8.32
C ASN A 498 -2.17 27.86 -6.89
N PRO A 499 -0.94 28.28 -6.55
CA PRO A 499 -0.22 28.16 -5.31
C PRO A 499 -0.84 28.22 -3.95
N ASN A 500 -2.08 28.65 -3.74
CA ASN A 500 -2.29 29.45 -2.51
C ASN A 500 -2.57 28.63 -1.23
N LEU A 501 -2.47 27.30 -1.31
CA LEU A 501 -2.21 26.37 -0.19
C LEU A 501 -0.86 25.64 -0.33
N SER A 502 -0.10 26.03 -1.34
CA SER A 502 1.09 25.42 -1.92
C SER A 502 2.24 26.45 -2.13
N THR A 503 2.12 27.67 -1.63
CA THR A 503 3.18 28.67 -1.43
C THR A 503 3.91 28.33 -0.13
N ILE A 504 4.41 27.11 -0.07
CA ILE A 504 5.39 26.65 0.90
C ILE A 504 6.73 26.72 0.15
N SER A 505 7.10 27.94 -0.24
CA SER A 505 8.36 28.22 -0.92
C SER A 505 9.44 28.40 0.14
N SER A 506 10.37 27.43 0.14
CA SER A 506 11.81 27.61 0.35
C SER A 506 12.24 28.97 0.89
N ALA A 507 12.72 28.97 2.14
CA ALA A 507 13.81 29.86 2.49
C ALA A 507 14.99 29.53 1.56
N GLU A 508 15.48 30.57 0.89
CA GLU A 508 16.56 30.57 -0.10
C GLU A 508 17.73 29.64 0.25
N VAL A 509 18.03 28.70 -0.64
CA VAL A 509 19.36 28.10 -0.76
C VAL A 509 20.04 28.82 -1.93
N PRO A 510 21.21 29.47 -1.75
CA PRO A 510 21.90 30.13 -2.86
C PRO A 510 22.34 29.09 -3.88
N SER A 511 21.85 29.23 -5.11
CA SER A 511 22.32 28.49 -6.27
C SER A 511 23.70 29.01 -6.70
N SER A 512 24.75 28.40 -6.17
CA SER A 512 26.05 28.41 -6.85
C SER A 512 26.76 27.08 -6.62
N THR A 513 27.33 26.55 -7.69
CA THR A 513 28.15 25.31 -7.79
C THR A 513 27.41 24.00 -8.09
N LEU A 514 26.87 23.87 -9.31
CA LEU A 514 26.72 22.57 -9.97
C LEU A 514 27.32 22.66 -11.38
N THR A 515 28.63 22.43 -11.44
CA THR A 515 29.34 22.16 -12.68
C THR A 515 29.01 20.72 -13.11
N LYS A 516 28.54 20.57 -14.35
CA LYS A 516 28.28 19.28 -14.99
C LYS A 516 29.50 18.35 -14.89
N LEU A 517 29.28 17.11 -14.45
CA LEU A 517 30.12 15.97 -14.79
C LEU A 517 29.20 14.80 -15.18
N ASN A 518 29.37 14.37 -16.42
CA ASN A 518 28.85 13.13 -16.95
C ASN A 518 29.50 11.93 -16.24
N ASP A 519 28.82 10.78 -16.36
CA ASP A 519 29.27 9.40 -16.15
C ASP A 519 28.90 8.72 -14.82
N GLY A 520 28.09 7.64 -14.97
CA GLY A 520 28.05 6.45 -14.12
C GLY A 520 27.68 6.61 -12.64
N ILE A 521 26.39 6.39 -12.30
CA ILE A 521 25.97 6.28 -10.90
C ILE A 521 26.25 4.86 -10.38
N ALA A 522 27.35 4.71 -9.64
CA ALA A 522 27.54 3.67 -8.63
C ALA A 522 27.22 4.26 -7.25
N VAL A 523 26.34 3.59 -6.50
CA VAL A 523 25.93 4.00 -5.14
C VAL A 523 26.99 3.50 -4.16
N VAL A 524 27.76 4.42 -3.57
CA VAL A 524 28.67 4.15 -2.44
C VAL A 524 27.96 4.57 -1.15
N ALA A 525 27.67 3.63 -0.26
CA ALA A 525 27.21 3.89 1.10
C ALA A 525 28.42 4.13 2.04
N PRO A 526 28.33 5.05 3.02
CA PRO A 526 29.41 5.26 3.98
C PRO A 526 29.43 4.17 5.06
N ALA A 527 30.61 3.59 5.30
CA ALA A 527 30.84 2.61 6.36
C ALA A 527 30.84 3.27 7.76
N PRO A 528 30.27 2.63 8.80
CA PRO A 528 30.34 3.13 10.16
C PRO A 528 31.72 2.83 10.78
N LYS A 529 32.38 3.87 11.31
CA LYS A 529 33.54 3.73 12.21
C LYS A 529 33.06 3.27 13.59
N ALA A 530 33.49 2.09 14.03
CA ALA A 530 33.47 1.70 15.43
C ALA A 530 34.90 1.45 15.90
N MET A 531 35.35 2.29 16.84
CA MET A 531 36.50 2.04 17.70
C MET A 531 36.15 0.90 18.68
N ALA A 532 37.00 -0.12 18.75
CA ALA A 532 37.14 -0.94 19.95
C ALA A 532 38.60 -1.39 20.07
N THR A 533 39.12 -1.19 21.28
CA THR A 533 40.48 -1.35 21.79
C THR A 533 41.02 -2.77 21.74
N VAL A 534 42.31 -2.88 21.41
CA VAL A 534 43.16 -4.09 21.46
C VAL A 534 43.74 -4.24 22.86
N ALA A 535 43.76 -5.47 23.39
CA ALA A 535 44.60 -5.90 24.50
C ALA A 535 45.16 -7.31 24.20
N ASP A 536 46.40 -7.30 23.68
CA ASP A 536 47.59 -8.05 24.09
C ASP A 536 47.71 -9.59 24.19
N PHE A 537 48.79 -10.06 23.52
CA PHE A 537 49.65 -11.26 23.68
C PHE A 537 49.12 -12.64 23.20
N GLN A 538 49.88 -13.51 22.50
CA GLN A 538 51.32 -13.66 22.23
C GLN A 538 51.53 -14.35 20.86
N GLU A 539 52.56 -13.94 20.11
CA GLU A 539 53.08 -14.60 18.89
C GLU A 539 53.86 -15.88 19.22
N ASP A 540 53.70 -16.93 18.40
CA ASP A 540 54.78 -17.87 18.13
C ASP A 540 54.87 -18.16 16.62
N ASN A 541 56.12 -18.23 16.14
CA ASN A 541 56.56 -18.07 14.77
C ASN A 541 56.66 -19.41 14.02
N SER A 542 55.96 -19.55 12.89
CA SER A 542 56.50 -20.29 11.74
C SER A 542 55.74 -20.01 10.42
N SER A 543 56.39 -19.22 9.55
CA SER A 543 56.45 -19.30 8.08
C SER A 543 55.17 -19.23 7.18
N GLN A 544 55.10 -18.10 6.43
CA GLN A 544 54.51 -17.87 5.08
C GLN A 544 53.00 -17.55 4.92
N PRO A 545 52.60 -16.76 3.90
CA PRO A 545 51.80 -15.54 4.06
C PRO A 545 50.28 -15.80 4.13
N LEU A 546 49.66 -15.22 5.15
CA LEU A 546 48.20 -15.12 5.30
C LEU A 546 47.63 -14.09 4.31
N LEU A 547 46.99 -14.57 3.26
CA LEU A 547 45.88 -13.86 2.62
C LEU A 547 44.67 -14.00 3.54
N THR A 548 44.20 -12.89 4.10
CA THR A 548 42.96 -12.79 4.87
C THR A 548 41.76 -13.26 4.03
N PRO A 549 40.97 -14.26 4.46
CA PRO A 549 39.73 -14.59 3.78
C PRO A 549 38.67 -13.53 4.13
N ILE A 550 38.24 -12.79 3.12
CA ILE A 550 36.97 -12.06 3.15
C ILE A 550 35.87 -13.09 3.40
N SER A 551 35.23 -13.05 4.57
CA SER A 551 34.13 -13.93 4.92
C SER A 551 32.87 -13.55 4.13
N LEU A 552 32.76 -14.08 2.90
CA LEU A 552 31.51 -14.13 2.14
C LEU A 552 30.65 -15.26 2.70
N VAL A 553 29.75 -14.94 3.63
CA VAL A 553 28.74 -15.88 4.12
C VAL A 553 27.63 -15.99 3.07
N ALA A 554 27.88 -16.75 2.01
CA ALA A 554 26.85 -17.29 1.14
C ALA A 554 26.59 -18.73 1.58
N GLN A 555 25.49 -18.98 2.29
CA GLN A 555 25.11 -20.36 2.63
C GLN A 555 24.58 -21.06 1.37
N PRO A 556 25.21 -22.16 0.90
CA PRO A 556 24.71 -22.92 -0.23
C PRO A 556 23.35 -23.57 0.11
N ARG A 557 22.38 -23.47 -0.79
CA ARG A 557 21.10 -24.21 -0.66
C ARG A 557 21.32 -25.65 -1.12
N VAL A 558 21.36 -26.57 -0.16
CA VAL A 558 21.37 -28.02 -0.43
C VAL A 558 19.91 -28.50 -0.49
N LYS A 559 19.47 -29.07 -1.61
CA LYS A 559 18.23 -29.85 -1.63
C LYS A 559 18.47 -31.12 -0.81
N ALA A 560 17.61 -31.41 0.17
CA ALA A 560 17.76 -32.56 1.06
C ALA A 560 18.00 -33.85 0.24
N PRO A 561 19.15 -34.53 0.42
CA PRO A 561 19.39 -35.81 -0.25
C PRO A 561 18.47 -36.88 0.35
N SER A 562 18.17 -37.92 -0.44
CA SER A 562 17.57 -39.16 0.06
C SER A 562 18.38 -39.69 1.25
N VAL A 563 17.71 -39.97 2.38
CA VAL A 563 18.34 -40.46 3.62
C VAL A 563 19.19 -41.72 3.32
N PRO A 564 20.49 -41.74 3.65
CA PRO A 564 21.36 -42.89 3.35
C PRO A 564 21.02 -44.09 4.24
N GLN A 565 21.23 -45.32 3.71
CA GLN A 565 20.93 -46.55 4.44
C GLN A 565 22.07 -47.00 5.38
N ARG A 566 23.29 -46.44 5.27
CA ARG A 566 24.45 -46.75 6.13
C ARG A 566 25.39 -45.55 6.35
N VAL A 567 26.04 -45.49 7.53
CA VAL A 567 27.08 -44.50 7.87
C VAL A 567 28.36 -44.79 7.09
N GLY A 568 29.01 -43.75 6.53
CA GLY A 568 30.23 -43.87 5.71
C GLY A 568 30.02 -43.92 4.19
N GLU A 569 28.77 -43.82 3.72
CA GLU A 569 28.43 -43.82 2.30
C GLU A 569 28.66 -42.44 1.67
N GLU A 570 29.33 -42.39 0.51
CA GLU A 570 29.58 -41.14 -0.22
C GLU A 570 28.49 -40.95 -1.28
N VAL A 571 27.77 -39.83 -1.21
CA VAL A 571 26.63 -39.56 -2.11
C VAL A 571 26.89 -38.28 -2.88
N ALA A 572 26.72 -38.34 -4.20
CA ALA A 572 26.78 -37.18 -5.07
C ALA A 572 25.55 -36.29 -4.83
N ILE A 573 25.78 -35.01 -4.52
CA ILE A 573 24.73 -34.02 -4.31
C ILE A 573 24.89 -32.86 -5.29
N LYS A 574 23.77 -32.26 -5.68
CA LYS A 574 23.76 -31.05 -6.52
C LYS A 574 23.57 -29.82 -5.65
N VAL A 575 24.56 -28.94 -5.65
CA VAL A 575 24.57 -27.70 -4.86
C VAL A 575 24.29 -26.52 -5.78
N ALA A 576 23.34 -25.66 -5.40
CA ALA A 576 23.06 -24.41 -6.12
C ALA A 576 23.80 -23.25 -5.43
N ILE A 577 24.68 -22.58 -6.18
CA ILE A 577 25.45 -21.43 -5.71
C ILE A 577 24.81 -20.15 -6.28
N PRO A 578 24.26 -19.26 -5.43
CA PRO A 578 23.56 -18.08 -5.92
C PRO A 578 24.55 -16.94 -6.16
N MET A 579 25.23 -16.93 -7.30
CA MET A 579 25.89 -15.73 -7.81
C MET A 579 25.70 -15.61 -9.32
N ASN A 580 25.07 -14.50 -9.72
CA ASN A 580 24.75 -14.07 -11.09
C ASN A 580 23.56 -14.77 -11.78
N PRO A 581 22.45 -14.06 -12.11
CA PRO A 581 21.25 -14.65 -12.73
C PRO A 581 21.43 -15.27 -14.13
N GLU A 582 22.58 -15.06 -14.78
CA GLU A 582 22.91 -15.71 -16.06
C GLU A 582 23.62 -17.07 -15.92
N LEU A 583 24.07 -17.44 -14.70
CA LEU A 583 24.78 -18.70 -14.42
C LEU A 583 24.06 -19.51 -13.32
N ASN A 584 22.93 -20.12 -13.68
CA ASN A 584 22.34 -21.23 -12.90
C ASN A 584 23.12 -22.53 -13.15
N SER A 585 24.43 -22.56 -12.87
CA SER A 585 25.20 -23.80 -12.95
C SER A 585 24.97 -24.63 -11.69
N GLN A 586 24.27 -25.76 -11.82
CA GLN A 586 24.28 -26.81 -10.80
C GLN A 586 25.64 -27.48 -10.82
N VAL A 587 26.29 -27.58 -9.66
CA VAL A 587 27.60 -28.24 -9.55
C VAL A 587 27.48 -29.50 -8.71
N GLU A 588 28.15 -30.56 -9.13
CA GLU A 588 28.25 -31.82 -8.40
C GLU A 588 29.28 -31.68 -7.28
N ALA A 589 28.87 -31.99 -6.06
CA ALA A 589 29.72 -32.06 -4.88
C ALA A 589 29.54 -33.43 -4.20
N SER A 590 30.54 -33.90 -3.46
CA SER A 590 30.41 -35.10 -2.64
C SER A 590 30.06 -34.72 -1.20
N ALA A 591 29.12 -35.46 -0.62
CA ALA A 591 28.77 -35.36 0.79
C ALA A 591 29.21 -36.63 1.51
N HIS A 592 29.92 -36.45 2.62
CA HIS A 592 30.33 -37.52 3.53
C HIS A 592 29.61 -37.39 4.87
N TRP A 593 29.13 -38.52 5.39
CA TRP A 593 28.36 -38.60 6.62
C TRP A 593 29.21 -39.19 7.74
N GLU A 594 29.49 -38.39 8.76
CA GLU A 594 30.21 -38.82 9.96
C GLU A 594 29.30 -38.75 11.18
N ALA A 595 29.38 -39.76 12.05
CA ALA A 595 28.71 -39.75 13.34
C ALA A 595 29.64 -39.10 14.38
N GLU A 596 29.20 -37.97 14.95
CA GLU A 596 29.84 -37.34 16.10
C GLU A 596 28.86 -37.35 17.27
N GLY A 597 28.99 -38.35 18.15
CA GLY A 597 28.08 -38.56 19.28
C GLY A 597 26.66 -38.95 18.83
N GLU A 598 25.63 -38.29 19.36
CA GLU A 598 24.22 -38.49 18.97
C GLU A 598 23.81 -37.69 17.73
N THR A 599 24.75 -36.96 17.13
CA THR A 599 24.53 -36.10 15.97
C THR A 599 25.23 -36.65 14.73
N VAL A 600 24.53 -36.64 13.60
CA VAL A 600 25.12 -36.95 12.30
C VAL A 600 25.54 -35.65 11.62
N VAL A 601 26.82 -35.52 11.32
CA VAL A 601 27.42 -34.34 10.69
C VAL A 601 27.63 -34.63 9.20
N ILE A 602 27.16 -33.71 8.35
CA ILE A 602 27.35 -33.78 6.89
C ILE A 602 28.52 -32.87 6.51
N LYS A 603 29.61 -33.45 6.01
CA LYS A 603 30.73 -32.70 5.45
C LYS A 603 30.57 -32.67 3.93
N VAL A 604 30.45 -31.48 3.36
CA VAL A 604 30.34 -31.29 1.90
C VAL A 604 31.68 -30.75 1.38
N ALA A 605 32.33 -31.50 0.50
CA ALA A 605 33.57 -31.07 -0.14
C ALA A 605 33.24 -30.29 -1.42
N ILE A 606 33.60 -29.01 -1.47
CA ILE A 606 33.42 -28.16 -2.65
C ILE A 606 34.79 -28.00 -3.34
N PRO A 607 34.94 -28.38 -4.63
CA PRO A 607 36.17 -28.19 -5.39
C PRO A 607 36.69 -26.75 -5.37
N ASN A 608 38.02 -26.57 -5.18
CA ASN A 608 38.66 -25.25 -5.08
C ASN A 608 38.43 -24.35 -6.31
N GLU A 609 38.24 -24.93 -7.49
CA GLU A 609 37.96 -24.20 -8.74
C GLU A 609 36.65 -23.40 -8.68
N ILE A 610 35.72 -23.81 -7.82
CA ILE A 610 34.42 -23.15 -7.60
C ILE A 610 34.55 -22.01 -6.59
N ILE A 611 35.41 -22.15 -5.58
CA ILE A 611 35.63 -21.12 -4.55
C ILE A 611 36.34 -19.89 -5.16
N GLN A 612 37.11 -20.06 -6.23
CA GLN A 612 37.81 -18.99 -6.94
C GLN A 612 36.95 -18.22 -7.96
N LYS A 613 35.78 -18.74 -8.36
CA LYS A 613 34.84 -18.10 -9.29
C LYS A 613 33.71 -17.41 -8.53
#